data_AF-A9DPA2-F1
#
_entry.id   AF-A9DPA2-F1
#
_cell.length_a   1.000
_cell.length_b   1.000
_cell.length_c   1.000
_cell.angle_alpha   90.00
_cell.angle_beta   90.00
_cell.angle_gamma   90.00
#
_symmetry.space_group_name_H-M   'P 1'
#
loop_
_entity.id
_entity.type
_entity.pdbx_description
1 polymer ?
#
loop_
_entity_poly.entity_id
_entity_poly.type
_entity_poly.pdbx_seq_one_letter_code
_entity_poly.pdbx_strand_id
1 'polypeptide(L)'
;MIDRILQIIKEQKITSYKIEKGTDHHISSVAARKIMIGETTKPRRATIDILVDFLCAEYNVSRQWINDGTGDMYLKDEADYYIEKQGVRFELDELTTHFIDNQEMYLEKSDTIRLLIIDNIVRNKDFYLNNSEYFRLFVDDLVEKRIEKRLQELKDLGVIVKANKNT
;
A
#
# COMPACT_ATOMS: atom_id res chain seq x y z
N MET A 1 23.38 -3.50 11.39
CA MET A 1 22.20 -2.80 11.97
C MET A 1 22.61 -1.70 12.93
N ILE A 2 23.28 -1.98 14.04
CA ILE A 2 23.69 -0.93 15.00
C ILE A 2 24.60 0.14 14.36
N ASP A 3 25.52 -0.26 13.49
CA ASP A 3 26.41 0.69 12.79
C ASP A 3 25.63 1.67 11.91
N ARG A 4 24.54 1.20 11.28
CA ARG A 4 23.64 2.03 10.47
C ARG A 4 22.87 3.02 11.34
N ILE A 5 22.38 2.58 12.50
CA ILE A 5 21.77 3.47 13.52
C ILE A 5 22.76 4.56 13.95
N LEU A 6 24.01 4.18 14.26
CA LEU A 6 25.05 5.12 14.66
C LEU A 6 25.43 6.09 13.54
N GLN A 7 25.45 5.62 12.29
CA GLN A 7 25.65 6.46 11.10
C GLN A 7 24.57 7.55 11.02
N ILE A 8 23.29 7.18 11.10
CA ILE A 8 22.17 8.13 11.06
C ILE A 8 22.29 9.17 12.19
N ILE A 9 22.51 8.69 13.42
CA ILE A 9 22.66 9.57 14.60
C ILE A 9 23.76 10.61 14.37
N LYS A 10 24.88 10.20 13.76
CA LYS A 10 26.01 11.08 13.45
C LYS A 10 25.67 12.08 12.33
N GLU A 11 25.11 11.62 11.23
CA GLU A 11 24.76 12.47 10.07
C GLU A 11 23.72 13.52 10.44
N GLN A 12 22.68 13.11 11.17
CA GLN A 12 21.58 13.97 11.61
C GLN A 12 21.90 14.77 12.89
N LYS A 13 23.13 14.63 13.43
CA LYS A 13 23.60 15.29 14.66
C LYS A 13 22.62 15.11 15.83
N ILE A 14 22.11 13.89 15.99
CA ILE A 14 21.13 13.55 17.03
C ILE A 14 21.85 13.46 18.37
N THR A 15 21.35 14.17 19.37
CA THR A 15 21.90 14.13 20.73
C THR A 15 21.19 13.06 21.57
N SER A 16 21.85 12.57 22.62
CA SER A 16 21.25 11.61 23.55
C SER A 16 19.97 12.13 24.21
N TYR A 17 19.86 13.45 24.40
CA TYR A 17 18.66 14.11 24.90
C TYR A 17 17.51 14.09 23.88
N LYS A 18 17.79 14.25 22.58
CA LYS A 18 16.77 14.11 21.53
C LYS A 18 16.23 12.69 21.46
N ILE A 19 17.10 11.69 21.61
CA ILE A 19 16.69 10.28 21.69
C ILE A 19 15.79 10.06 22.90
N GLU A 20 16.17 10.56 24.07
CA GLU A 20 15.34 10.41 25.26
C GLU A 20 13.95 11.01 25.09
N LYS A 21 13.86 12.24 24.58
CA LYS A 21 12.57 12.88 24.32
C LYS A 21 11.76 12.19 23.24
N GLY A 22 12.38 11.86 22.11
CA GLY A 22 11.69 11.28 20.97
C GLY A 22 11.30 9.81 21.15
N THR A 23 11.87 9.13 22.15
CA THR A 23 11.46 7.79 22.56
C THR A 23 10.53 7.81 23.77
N ASP A 24 9.95 8.97 24.12
CA ASP A 24 9.08 9.15 25.29
C ASP A 24 9.70 8.55 26.57
N HIS A 25 10.98 8.87 26.81
CA HIS A 25 11.78 8.42 27.94
C HIS A 25 11.99 6.89 28.06
N HIS A 26 11.59 6.09 27.07
CA HIS A 26 11.88 4.64 27.06
C HIS A 26 13.39 4.35 26.96
N ILE A 27 14.16 5.27 26.38
CA ILE A 27 15.63 5.23 26.36
C ILE A 27 16.17 6.48 27.06
N SER A 28 16.76 6.33 28.24
CA SER A 28 17.37 7.47 28.94
C SER A 28 18.55 8.07 28.18
N SER A 29 18.83 9.36 28.35
CA SER A 29 19.98 10.02 27.73
C SER A 29 21.32 9.35 28.09
N VAL A 30 21.45 8.79 29.29
CA VAL A 30 22.64 8.02 29.67
C VAL A 30 22.75 6.73 28.86
N ALA A 31 21.66 5.97 28.74
CA ALA A 31 21.64 4.74 27.95
C ALA A 31 21.92 5.03 26.46
N ALA A 32 21.26 6.05 25.89
CA ALA A 32 21.50 6.50 24.53
C ALA A 32 22.97 6.89 24.33
N ARG A 33 23.55 7.68 25.24
CA ARG A 33 24.96 8.09 25.17
C ARG A 33 25.91 6.89 25.15
N LYS A 34 25.70 5.90 26.02
CA LYS A 34 26.52 4.67 26.06
C LYS A 34 26.50 3.91 24.73
N ILE A 35 25.35 3.86 24.07
CA ILE A 35 25.21 3.26 22.74
C ILE A 35 25.98 4.10 21.71
N MET A 36 25.76 5.42 21.70
CA MET A 36 26.37 6.36 20.74
C MET A 36 27.90 6.33 20.75
N ILE A 37 28.51 6.19 21.93
CA ILE A 37 29.98 6.16 22.10
C ILE A 37 30.57 4.74 22.01
N GLY A 38 29.74 3.72 21.79
CA GLY A 38 30.18 2.33 21.66
C GLY A 38 30.51 1.62 22.98
N GLU A 39 30.21 2.20 24.14
CA GLU A 39 30.29 1.50 25.44
C GLU A 39 29.30 0.33 25.50
N THR A 40 28.13 0.49 24.88
CA THR A 40 27.14 -0.59 24.69
C THR A 40 27.16 -1.06 23.23
N THR A 41 27.89 -2.14 22.96
CA THR A 41 28.02 -2.70 21.59
C THR A 41 26.89 -3.64 21.19
N LYS A 42 26.14 -4.19 22.16
CA LYS A 42 25.00 -5.09 21.93
C LYS A 42 23.78 -4.68 22.77
N PRO A 43 23.05 -3.61 22.38
CA PRO A 43 21.83 -3.23 23.05
C PRO A 43 20.77 -4.33 22.95
N ARG A 44 19.81 -4.35 23.88
CA ARG A 44 18.68 -5.29 23.82
C ARG A 44 17.86 -5.03 22.55
N ARG A 45 17.26 -6.09 22.01
CA ARG A 45 16.45 -6.01 20.79
C ARG A 45 15.35 -4.95 20.88
N ALA A 46 14.60 -4.94 21.99
CA ALA A 46 13.58 -3.92 22.24
C ALA A 46 14.12 -2.47 22.20
N THR A 47 15.34 -2.24 22.71
CA THR A 47 15.99 -0.92 22.65
C THR A 47 16.36 -0.54 21.21
N ILE A 48 16.80 -1.52 20.42
CA ILE A 48 17.05 -1.31 18.98
C ILE A 48 15.74 -0.97 18.27
N ASP A 49 14.68 -1.75 18.48
CA ASP A 49 13.39 -1.54 17.82
C ASP A 49 12.85 -0.13 18.11
N ILE A 50 12.88 0.30 19.39
CA ILE A 50 12.48 1.67 19.78
C ILE A 50 13.35 2.75 19.10
N LEU A 51 14.66 2.53 18.98
CA LEU A 51 15.53 3.46 18.25
C LEU A 51 15.18 3.53 16.77
N VAL A 52 14.90 2.39 16.14
CA VAL A 52 14.50 2.33 14.73
C VAL A 52 13.18 3.09 14.54
N ASP A 53 12.19 2.85 15.38
CA ASP A 53 10.89 3.52 15.32
C ASP A 53 11.04 5.04 15.42
N PHE A 54 11.82 5.52 16.39
CA PHE A 54 12.14 6.93 16.54
C PHE A 54 12.81 7.52 15.29
N LEU A 55 13.81 6.84 14.73
CA LEU A 55 14.54 7.34 13.57
C LEU A 55 13.67 7.40 12.31
N CYS A 56 12.85 6.38 12.08
CA CYS A 56 11.91 6.34 10.97
C CYS A 56 10.84 7.43 11.09
N ALA A 57 10.27 7.60 12.29
CA ALA A 57 9.19 8.56 12.52
C ALA A 57 9.64 10.03 12.45
N GLU A 58 10.86 10.35 12.90
CA GLU A 58 11.29 11.75 13.09
C GLU A 58 12.33 12.23 12.08
N TYR A 59 13.03 11.33 11.37
CA TYR A 59 14.17 11.68 10.51
C TYR A 59 14.05 11.15 9.08
N ASN A 60 12.87 10.68 8.68
CA ASN A 60 12.58 10.23 7.31
C ASN A 60 13.53 9.13 6.81
N VAL A 61 13.87 8.21 7.72
CA VAL A 61 14.82 7.12 7.46
C VAL A 61 14.07 5.85 7.07
N SER A 62 14.59 5.16 6.05
CA SER A 62 14.09 3.86 5.60
C SER A 62 14.38 2.74 6.62
N ARG A 63 13.34 2.08 7.12
CA ARG A 63 13.48 0.91 8.01
C ARG A 63 14.15 -0.26 7.31
N GLN A 64 13.83 -0.47 6.03
CA GLN A 64 14.45 -1.50 5.21
C GLN A 64 15.97 -1.30 5.19
N TRP A 65 16.42 -0.07 4.89
CA TRP A 65 17.84 0.26 4.91
C TRP A 65 18.48 0.05 6.30
N ILE A 66 17.81 0.42 7.40
CA ILE A 66 18.33 0.14 8.74
C ILE A 66 18.46 -1.37 9.00
N ASN A 67 17.47 -2.17 8.58
CA ASN A 67 17.37 -3.59 8.88
C ASN A 67 18.32 -4.45 8.05
N ASP A 68 18.35 -4.26 6.74
CA ASP A 68 19.12 -5.10 5.81
C ASP A 68 20.19 -4.30 5.04
N GLY A 69 20.01 -2.99 4.84
CA GLY A 69 20.95 -2.13 4.11
C GLY A 69 20.60 -1.94 2.64
N THR A 70 19.40 -2.35 2.23
CA THR A 70 18.90 -2.29 0.86
C THR A 70 18.21 -0.95 0.61
N GLY A 71 18.35 -0.45 -0.61
CA GLY A 71 17.75 0.80 -1.05
C GLY A 71 18.45 2.06 -0.50
N ASP A 72 17.75 3.18 -0.55
CA ASP A 72 18.24 4.47 -0.08
C ASP A 72 18.04 4.62 1.44
N MET A 73 18.97 5.31 2.10
CA MET A 73 18.91 5.57 3.55
C MET A 73 17.73 6.46 3.93
N TYR A 74 17.47 7.49 3.12
CA TYR A 74 16.41 8.47 3.34
C TYR A 74 15.31 8.28 2.31
N LEU A 75 14.06 8.36 2.76
CA LEU A 75 12.89 8.30 1.87
C LEU A 75 12.79 9.61 1.08
N LYS A 76 12.37 9.56 -0.19
CA LYS A 76 12.34 10.73 -1.07
C LYS A 76 10.98 11.40 -1.14
N ASP A 77 9.91 10.61 -1.00
CA ASP A 77 8.54 11.06 -1.22
C ASP A 77 7.74 11.09 0.09
N GLU A 78 6.85 12.08 0.25
CA GLU A 78 5.97 12.21 1.43
C GLU A 78 5.03 11.01 1.60
N ALA A 79 4.69 10.32 0.50
CA ALA A 79 3.90 9.09 0.53
C ALA A 79 4.65 7.95 1.24
N ASP A 80 5.93 7.75 0.94
CA ASP A 80 6.77 6.74 1.59
C ASP A 80 6.92 7.04 3.08
N TYR A 81 7.05 8.32 3.44
CA TYR A 81 7.11 8.76 4.84
C TYR A 81 5.82 8.45 5.61
N TYR A 82 4.65 8.68 5.01
CA TYR A 82 3.36 8.39 5.65
C TYR A 82 3.20 6.89 5.94
N ILE A 83 3.58 6.04 4.99
CA ILE A 83 3.54 4.57 5.10
C ILE A 83 4.50 4.09 6.21
N GLU A 84 5.73 4.60 6.22
CA GLU A 84 6.74 4.23 7.20
C GLU A 84 6.36 4.70 8.63
N LYS A 85 5.79 5.90 8.76
CA LYS A 85 5.35 6.47 10.05
C LYS A 85 4.20 5.68 10.69
N GLN A 86 3.31 5.10 9.89
CA GLN A 86 2.26 4.24 10.42
C GLN A 86 2.78 2.84 10.80
N GLY A 87 4.04 2.52 10.52
CA GLY A 87 4.61 1.19 10.74
C GLY A 87 4.01 0.13 9.80
N VAL A 88 3.36 0.57 8.73
CA VAL A 88 2.59 -0.26 7.82
C VAL A 88 3.29 -0.23 6.48
N ARG A 89 4.29 -1.10 6.30
CA ARG A 89 4.70 -1.50 4.94
C ARG A 89 3.92 -2.75 4.62
N PHE A 90 2.87 -2.59 3.83
CA PHE A 90 2.30 -3.73 3.14
C PHE A 90 3.12 -3.96 1.88
N GLU A 91 3.61 -5.17 1.70
CA GLU A 91 4.09 -5.59 0.38
C GLU A 91 2.92 -5.50 -0.63
N LEU A 92 3.21 -5.36 -1.93
CA LEU A 92 2.17 -5.15 -2.94
C LEU A 92 1.13 -6.28 -2.93
N ASP A 93 1.57 -7.51 -2.65
CA ASP A 93 0.72 -8.67 -2.45
C ASP A 93 -0.16 -8.52 -1.21
N GLU A 94 0.37 -8.09 -0.06
CA GLU A 94 -0.40 -7.82 1.15
C GLU A 94 -1.46 -6.72 0.94
N LEU A 95 -1.12 -5.63 0.24
CA LEU A 95 -2.09 -4.60 -0.13
C LEU A 95 -3.19 -5.17 -1.03
N THR A 96 -2.79 -5.98 -2.01
CA THR A 96 -3.71 -6.57 -2.96
C THR A 96 -4.66 -7.53 -2.25
N THR A 97 -4.13 -8.39 -1.38
CA THR A 97 -4.92 -9.32 -0.56
C THR A 97 -5.87 -8.55 0.35
N HIS A 98 -5.38 -7.56 1.10
CA HIS A 98 -6.23 -6.76 1.98
C HIS A 98 -7.34 -6.04 1.21
N PHE A 99 -7.04 -5.48 0.04
CA PHE A 99 -8.05 -4.84 -0.79
C PHE A 99 -9.08 -5.85 -1.30
N ILE A 100 -8.66 -7.01 -1.80
CA ILE A 100 -9.56 -8.07 -2.28
C ILE A 100 -10.47 -8.56 -1.15
N ASP A 101 -9.90 -8.84 0.02
CA ASP A 101 -10.63 -9.38 1.18
C ASP A 101 -11.64 -8.37 1.75
N ASN A 102 -11.40 -7.07 1.56
CA ASN A 102 -12.24 -6.00 2.11
C ASN A 102 -12.93 -5.16 1.01
N GLN A 103 -12.94 -5.62 -0.24
CA GLN A 103 -13.39 -4.83 -1.39
C GLN A 103 -14.83 -4.35 -1.24
N GLU A 104 -15.72 -5.17 -0.68
CA GLU A 104 -17.13 -4.82 -0.47
C GLU A 104 -17.24 -3.60 0.44
N MET A 105 -16.51 -3.58 1.56
CA MET A 105 -16.51 -2.44 2.49
C MET A 105 -16.05 -1.15 1.79
N TYR A 106 -14.99 -1.21 0.99
CA TYR A 106 -14.44 -0.04 0.31
C TYR A 106 -15.37 0.49 -0.77
N LEU A 107 -15.95 -0.42 -1.56
CA LEU A 107 -16.86 -0.08 -2.64
C LEU A 107 -18.19 0.41 -2.09
N GLU A 108 -18.74 -0.19 -1.04
CA GLU A 108 -20.03 0.23 -0.47
C GLU A 108 -19.99 1.62 0.15
N LYS A 109 -18.89 1.96 0.83
CA LYS A 109 -18.78 3.22 1.60
C LYS A 109 -18.34 4.43 0.77
N SER A 110 -17.88 4.24 -0.47
CA SER A 110 -17.32 5.33 -1.27
C SER A 110 -17.71 5.27 -2.74
N ASP A 111 -18.62 6.16 -3.13
CA ASP A 111 -19.00 6.35 -4.54
C ASP A 111 -17.83 6.85 -5.38
N THR A 112 -16.93 7.65 -4.80
CA THR A 112 -15.74 8.13 -5.50
C THR A 112 -14.83 6.97 -5.91
N ILE A 113 -14.58 6.02 -5.01
CA ILE A 113 -13.75 4.84 -5.32
C ILE A 113 -14.41 4.01 -6.42
N ARG A 114 -15.73 3.76 -6.32
CA ARG A 114 -16.48 3.06 -7.37
C ARG A 114 -16.35 3.74 -8.73
N LEU A 115 -16.53 5.05 -8.79
CA LEU A 115 -16.44 5.83 -10.02
C LEU A 115 -15.04 5.80 -10.63
N LEU A 116 -13.98 5.90 -9.81
CA LEU A 116 -12.60 5.82 -10.28
C LEU A 116 -12.27 4.46 -10.89
N ILE A 117 -12.77 3.37 -10.30
CA ILE A 117 -12.59 2.02 -10.84
C ILE A 117 -13.31 1.88 -12.18
N ILE A 118 -14.57 2.33 -12.26
CA ILE A 118 -15.35 2.29 -13.51
C ILE A 118 -14.63 3.11 -14.60
N ASP A 119 -14.20 4.32 -14.29
CA ASP A 119 -13.50 5.20 -15.22
C ASP A 119 -12.18 4.57 -15.70
N ASN A 120 -11.43 3.93 -14.80
CA ASN A 120 -10.23 3.20 -15.18
C ASN A 120 -10.53 2.02 -16.14
N ILE A 121 -11.55 1.21 -15.84
CA ILE A 121 -11.98 0.10 -16.72
C ILE A 121 -12.38 0.63 -18.09
N VAL A 122 -13.16 1.71 -18.14
CA VAL A 122 -13.64 2.30 -19.41
C VAL A 122 -12.47 2.84 -20.24
N ARG A 123 -11.54 3.56 -19.61
CA ARG A 123 -10.37 4.14 -20.31
C ARG A 123 -9.41 3.09 -20.84
N ASN A 124 -9.28 1.97 -20.13
CA ASN A 124 -8.33 0.90 -20.46
C ASN A 124 -9.02 -0.37 -20.99
N LYS A 125 -10.28 -0.26 -21.45
CA LYS A 125 -11.10 -1.43 -21.85
C LYS A 125 -10.42 -2.35 -22.87
N ASP A 126 -9.72 -1.77 -23.85
CA ASP A 126 -9.10 -2.54 -24.93
C ASP A 126 -7.93 -3.37 -24.38
N PHE A 127 -7.18 -2.82 -23.42
CA PHE A 127 -6.14 -3.56 -22.70
C PHE A 127 -6.74 -4.76 -21.96
N TYR A 128 -7.83 -4.58 -21.20
CA TYR A 128 -8.45 -5.67 -20.45
C TYR A 128 -9.04 -6.75 -21.35
N LEU A 129 -9.74 -6.38 -22.42
CA LEU A 129 -10.32 -7.33 -23.37
C LEU A 129 -9.24 -8.16 -24.09
N ASN A 130 -8.09 -7.55 -24.40
CA ASN A 130 -6.99 -8.23 -25.07
C ASN A 130 -6.19 -9.15 -24.14
N ASN A 131 -6.03 -8.78 -22.87
CA ASN A 131 -5.14 -9.47 -21.94
C ASN A 131 -5.85 -10.39 -20.92
N SER A 132 -7.19 -10.34 -20.83
CA SER A 132 -7.96 -11.18 -19.91
C SER A 132 -9.12 -11.88 -20.63
N GLU A 133 -8.97 -13.19 -20.82
CA GLU A 133 -10.03 -14.05 -21.37
C GLU A 133 -11.27 -14.06 -20.46
N TYR A 134 -11.09 -14.15 -19.14
CA TYR A 134 -12.18 -14.07 -18.18
C TYR A 134 -12.96 -12.77 -18.29
N PHE A 135 -12.27 -11.62 -18.39
CA PHE A 135 -12.94 -10.33 -18.50
C PHE A 135 -13.72 -10.22 -19.82
N ARG A 136 -13.16 -10.74 -20.91
CA ARG A 136 -13.84 -10.80 -22.21
C ARG A 136 -15.12 -11.63 -22.14
N LEU A 137 -15.04 -12.86 -21.63
CA LEU A 137 -16.20 -13.74 -21.47
C LEU A 137 -17.26 -13.13 -20.55
N PHE A 138 -16.85 -12.46 -19.47
CA PHE A 138 -17.77 -11.74 -18.58
C PHE A 138 -18.52 -10.62 -19.31
N VAL A 139 -17.83 -9.82 -20.12
CA VAL A 139 -18.45 -8.76 -20.92
C VAL A 139 -19.43 -9.35 -21.94
N ASP A 140 -19.05 -10.43 -22.62
CA ASP A 140 -19.90 -11.10 -23.62
C ASP A 140 -21.19 -11.64 -22.99
N ASP A 141 -21.11 -12.31 -21.83
CA ASP A 141 -22.27 -12.78 -21.06
C ASP A 141 -23.21 -11.64 -20.63
N LEU A 142 -22.66 -10.50 -20.19
CA LEU A 142 -23.47 -9.32 -19.86
C LEU A 142 -24.21 -8.75 -21.08
N VAL A 143 -23.56 -8.74 -22.24
CA VAL A 143 -24.18 -8.28 -23.50
C VAL A 143 -25.30 -9.24 -23.90
N GLU A 144 -25.05 -10.55 -23.85
CA GLU A 144 -26.05 -11.58 -24.17
C GLU A 144 -27.29 -11.46 -23.26
N LYS A 145 -27.11 -11.42 -21.94
CA LYS A 145 -28.21 -11.23 -20.98
C LYS A 145 -29.01 -9.96 -21.24
N ARG A 146 -28.34 -8.86 -21.63
CA ARG A 146 -29.02 -7.61 -21.97
C ARG A 146 -29.84 -7.75 -23.26
N ILE A 147 -29.32 -8.44 -24.28
CA ILE A 147 -30.04 -8.75 -25.52
C ILE A 147 -31.27 -9.60 -25.20
N GLU A 148 -31.12 -10.67 -24.42
CA GLU A 148 -32.22 -11.55 -24.01
C GLU A 148 -33.33 -10.79 -23.31
N LYS A 149 -32.98 -9.95 -22.31
CA LYS A 149 -33.94 -9.11 -21.61
C LYS A 149 -34.69 -8.19 -22.57
N ARG A 150 -33.97 -7.56 -23.51
CA ARG A 150 -34.58 -6.66 -24.49
C ARG A 150 -35.50 -7.40 -25.46
N LEU A 151 -35.13 -8.60 -25.89
CA LEU A 151 -35.97 -9.45 -26.72
C LEU A 151 -37.26 -9.86 -25.98
N GLN A 152 -37.18 -10.12 -24.68
CA GLN A 152 -38.35 -10.41 -23.87
C GLN A 152 -39.30 -9.21 -23.78
N GLU A 153 -38.77 -8.02 -23.49
CA GLU A 153 -39.57 -6.77 -23.48
C GLU A 153 -40.29 -6.54 -24.82
N LEU A 154 -39.62 -6.80 -25.95
CA LEU A 154 -40.21 -6.65 -27.28
C LEU A 154 -41.33 -7.68 -27.54
N LYS A 155 -41.16 -8.92 -27.09
CA LYS A 155 -42.19 -9.96 -27.17
C LYS A 155 -43.42 -9.58 -26.35
N ASP A 156 -43.23 -9.08 -25.13
CA ASP A 156 -44.31 -8.66 -24.24
C ASP A 156 -45.12 -7.48 -24.83
N LEU A 157 -44.47 -6.63 -25.63
CA LEU A 157 -45.10 -5.54 -26.40
C LEU A 157 -45.77 -6.01 -27.70
N GLY A 158 -45.76 -7.30 -28.01
CA GLY A 158 -46.33 -7.87 -29.24
C GLY A 158 -45.51 -7.62 -30.50
N VAL A 159 -44.24 -7.22 -30.37
CA VAL A 159 -43.33 -7.01 -31.51
C VAL A 159 -42.77 -8.34 -31.99
N ILE A 160 -43.03 -8.68 -33.26
CA ILE A 160 -42.47 -9.89 -33.88
C ILE A 160 -41.04 -9.59 -34.36
N VAL A 161 -40.05 -10.09 -33.62
CA VAL A 161 -38.63 -10.01 -34.03
C VAL A 161 -38.31 -11.23 -34.91
N LYS A 162 -38.14 -11.01 -36.22
CA LYS A 162 -37.69 -12.06 -37.15
C LYS A 162 -36.17 -12.18 -37.09
N ALA A 163 -35.66 -13.39 -36.86
CA ALA A 163 -34.23 -13.66 -37.01
C ALA A 163 -33.87 -13.63 -38.50
N ASN A 164 -33.02 -12.69 -38.92
CA ASN A 164 -32.36 -12.80 -40.22
C ASN A 164 -31.31 -13.89 -40.10
N LYS A 165 -31.60 -15.06 -40.68
CA LYS A 165 -30.56 -16.03 -41.00
C LYS A 165 -29.77 -15.45 -42.17
N ASN A 166 -28.61 -14.87 -41.90
CA ASN A 166 -27.61 -14.67 -42.94
C ASN A 166 -27.08 -16.06 -43.31
N THR A 167 -27.53 -16.56 -44.46
CA THR A 167 -26.91 -17.66 -45.22
C THR A 167 -25.53 -17.28 -45.70
#